data_AF-A0A1G7JXP2-F1
#
_entry.id   AF-A0A1G7JXP2-F1
#
_cell.length_a   1.000
_cell.length_b   1.000
_cell.length_c   1.000
_cell.angle_alpha   90.00
_cell.angle_beta   90.00
_cell.angle_gamma   90.00
#
_symmetry.space_group_name_H-M   'P 1'
#
loop_
_entity.id
_entity.type
_entity.pdbx_description
1 polymer ?
#
loop_
_entity_poly.entity_id
_entity_poly.type
_entity_poly.pdbx_seq_one_letter_code
_entity_poly.pdbx_strand_id
1 'polypeptide(L)'
;MNQQKRDRADRSEIAIRIGEIVTLLLKGENREDILRFSAEKFQIKKRMAENYLSKAQFLIEKSVEKNINYDYAKAIRRYEELYQKSLKEGDYRLAVSINKELANLQGLHKVQIEHSGEVKFICNVPD
;
A
#
# COMPACT_ATOMS: atom_id res chain seq x y z
N MET A 1 -41.68 19.23 19.66
CA MET A 1 -40.28 18.76 19.81
C MET A 1 -39.62 18.74 18.44
N ASN A 2 -38.73 19.70 18.18
CA ASN A 2 -38.06 19.86 16.89
C ASN A 2 -37.13 18.68 16.60
N GLN A 3 -37.45 17.88 15.57
CA GLN A 3 -36.49 16.98 14.95
C GLN A 3 -35.56 17.81 14.06
N GLN A 4 -34.43 18.24 14.61
CA GLN A 4 -33.36 18.86 13.83
C GLN A 4 -32.87 17.86 12.77
N LYS A 5 -33.09 18.21 11.51
CA LYS A 5 -32.61 17.48 10.33
C LYS A 5 -31.08 17.52 10.35
N ARG A 6 -30.44 16.39 10.69
CA ARG A 6 -28.98 16.27 10.66
C ARG A 6 -28.55 16.22 9.19
N ASP A 7 -27.75 17.19 8.77
CA ASP A 7 -27.16 17.19 7.43
C ASP A 7 -26.29 15.94 7.25
N ARG A 8 -26.41 15.32 6.07
CA ARG A 8 -25.63 14.15 5.70
C ARG A 8 -24.19 14.61 5.52
N ALA A 9 -23.26 14.02 6.28
CA ALA A 9 -21.84 14.26 6.11
C ALA A 9 -21.43 14.09 4.64
N ASP A 10 -20.64 15.03 4.13
CA ASP A 10 -20.07 14.97 2.79
C ASP A 10 -19.09 13.78 2.68
N ARG A 11 -18.88 13.25 1.47
CA ARG A 11 -17.98 12.11 1.24
C ARG A 11 -16.58 12.37 1.81
N SER A 12 -16.11 13.60 1.71
CA SER A 12 -14.80 14.06 2.22
C SER A 12 -14.74 13.96 3.75
N GLU A 13 -15.80 14.38 4.43
CA GLU A 13 -15.89 14.34 5.88
C GLU A 13 -15.93 12.89 6.41
N ILE A 14 -16.66 12.01 5.72
CA ILE A 14 -16.69 10.57 6.06
C ILE A 14 -15.29 9.96 5.94
N ALA A 15 -14.53 10.33 4.90
CA ALA A 15 -13.17 9.85 4.71
C ALA A 15 -12.23 10.29 5.86
N ILE A 16 -12.33 11.56 6.29
CA ILE A 16 -11.57 12.08 7.43
C ILE A 16 -11.89 11.29 8.71
N ARG A 17 -13.18 11.07 9.01
CA ARG A 17 -13.61 10.32 10.20
C ARG A 17 -13.09 8.88 10.20
N ILE A 18 -13.11 8.22 9.03
CA ILE A 18 -12.54 6.87 8.89
C ILE A 18 -11.02 6.90 9.10
N GLY A 19 -10.31 7.90 8.56
CA GLY A 19 -8.87 8.06 8.76
C GLY A 19 -8.46 8.26 10.23
N GLU A 20 -9.28 8.97 11.01
CA GLU A 20 -9.07 9.07 12.45
C GLU A 20 -9.25 7.70 13.14
N ILE A 21 -10.26 6.93 12.77
CA ILE A 21 -10.48 5.58 13.30
C ILE A 21 -9.33 4.64 12.93
N VAL A 22 -8.79 4.75 11.70
CA VAL A 22 -7.56 4.02 11.29
C VAL A 22 -6.41 4.36 12.24
N THR A 23 -6.24 5.63 12.57
CA THR A 23 -5.18 6.06 13.50
C THR A 23 -5.34 5.44 14.88
N LEU A 24 -6.58 5.33 15.40
CA LEU A 24 -6.85 4.68 16.68
C LEU A 24 -6.58 3.17 16.64
N LEU A 25 -6.99 2.50 15.55
CA LEU A 25 -6.70 1.08 15.35
C LEU A 25 -5.19 0.80 15.33
N LEU A 26 -4.41 1.63 14.63
CA LEU A 26 -2.95 1.49 14.57
C LEU A 26 -2.25 1.79 15.90
N LYS A 27 -2.88 2.58 16.78
CA LYS A 27 -2.42 2.80 18.15
C LYS A 27 -2.76 1.65 19.10
N GLY A 28 -3.53 0.67 18.65
CA GLY A 28 -3.94 -0.48 19.47
C GLY A 28 -5.13 -0.22 20.37
N GLU A 29 -5.91 0.84 20.11
CA GLU A 29 -7.13 1.12 20.87
C GLU A 29 -8.15 -0.01 20.70
N ASN A 30 -8.86 -0.34 21.78
CA ASN A 30 -9.85 -1.41 21.73
C ASN A 30 -11.13 -0.96 20.99
N ARG A 31 -11.90 -1.94 20.52
CA ARG A 31 -13.12 -1.69 19.74
C ARG A 31 -14.14 -0.82 20.49
N GLU A 32 -14.32 -1.02 21.79
CA GLU A 32 -15.33 -0.31 22.57
C GLU A 32 -15.00 1.17 22.73
N ASP A 33 -13.73 1.48 22.98
CA ASP A 33 -13.21 2.84 23.10
C ASP A 33 -13.30 3.57 21.76
N ILE A 34 -12.98 2.90 20.66
CA ILE A 34 -13.13 3.47 19.30
C ILE A 34 -14.60 3.78 18.99
N LEU A 35 -15.53 2.88 19.33
CA LEU A 35 -16.96 3.11 19.09
C LEU A 35 -17.50 4.25 19.94
N ARG A 36 -17.09 4.33 21.21
CA ARG A 36 -17.45 5.42 22.13
C ARG A 36 -16.91 6.75 21.60
N PHE A 37 -15.62 6.81 21.28
CA PHE A 37 -14.97 7.96 20.66
C PHE A 37 -15.71 8.41 19.39
N SER A 38 -16.05 7.47 18.51
CA SER A 38 -16.72 7.78 17.24
C SER A 38 -18.14 8.33 17.46
N ALA A 39 -18.88 7.75 18.42
CA ALA A 39 -20.22 8.21 18.76
C ALA A 39 -20.20 9.63 19.36
N GLU A 40 -19.28 9.89 20.28
CA GLU A 40 -19.14 11.18 20.98
C GLU A 40 -18.59 12.27 20.05
N LYS A 41 -17.47 12.00 19.37
CA LYS A 41 -16.78 12.99 18.53
C LYS A 41 -17.56 13.33 17.26
N PHE A 42 -18.10 12.31 16.58
CA PHE A 42 -18.79 12.51 15.31
C PHE A 42 -20.32 12.65 15.47
N GLN A 43 -20.83 12.50 16.69
CA GLN A 43 -22.27 12.59 17.00
C GLN A 43 -23.11 11.60 16.18
N ILE A 44 -22.57 10.41 15.91
CA ILE A 44 -23.20 9.38 15.07
C ILE A 44 -23.77 8.22 15.91
N LYS A 45 -24.76 7.51 15.35
CA LYS A 45 -25.31 6.31 15.96
C LYS A 45 -24.29 5.17 15.96
N LYS A 46 -24.36 4.28 16.96
CA LYS A 46 -23.49 3.10 17.09
C LYS A 46 -23.34 2.31 15.77
N ARG A 47 -24.46 2.02 15.08
CA ARG A 47 -24.45 1.33 13.78
C ARG A 47 -23.59 2.03 12.71
N MET A 48 -23.58 3.37 12.70
CA MET A 48 -22.74 4.13 11.78
C MET A 48 -21.27 4.10 12.19
N ALA A 49 -20.98 4.18 13.49
CA ALA A 49 -19.62 4.01 14.00
C ALA A 49 -19.06 2.62 13.68
N GLU A 50 -19.87 1.56 13.80
CA GLU A 50 -19.49 0.20 13.40
C GLU A 50 -19.20 0.11 11.89
N ASN A 51 -20.01 0.73 11.05
CA ASN A 51 -19.74 0.80 9.62
C ASN A 51 -18.42 1.52 9.31
N TYR A 52 -18.08 2.58 10.03
CA TYR A 52 -16.81 3.30 9.85
C TYR A 52 -15.63 2.47 10.33
N LEU A 53 -15.78 1.77 11.46
CA LEU A 53 -14.79 0.84 11.97
C LEU A 53 -14.49 -0.27 10.97
N SER A 54 -15.51 -0.92 10.39
CA SER A 54 -15.31 -1.95 9.37
C SER A 54 -14.61 -1.41 8.12
N LYS A 55 -14.93 -0.18 7.69
CA LYS A 55 -14.21 0.47 6.59
C LYS A 55 -12.75 0.78 6.93
N ALA A 56 -12.48 1.24 8.15
CA ALA A 56 -11.12 1.49 8.61
C ALA A 56 -10.28 0.20 8.64
N GLN A 57 -10.84 -0.90 9.14
CA GLN A 57 -10.21 -2.22 9.12
C GLN A 57 -9.90 -2.68 7.68
N PHE A 58 -10.87 -2.54 6.77
CA PHE A 58 -10.67 -2.86 5.36
C PHE A 58 -9.57 -2.00 4.72
N LEU A 59 -9.48 -0.70 5.05
CA LEU A 59 -8.41 0.16 4.54
C LEU A 59 -7.04 -0.26 5.07
N ILE A 60 -6.94 -0.68 6.33
CA ILE A 60 -5.69 -1.21 6.88
C ILE A 60 -5.29 -2.49 6.15
N GLU A 61 -6.23 -3.43 5.98
CA GLU A 61 -5.98 -4.67 5.23
C GLU A 61 -5.52 -4.38 3.80
N LYS A 62 -6.20 -3.47 3.10
CA LYS A 62 -5.84 -3.03 1.74
C LYS A 62 -4.54 -2.26 1.69
N SER A 63 -4.13 -1.57 2.76
CA SER A 63 -2.84 -0.86 2.79
C SER A 63 -1.64 -1.80 2.75
N VAL A 64 -1.84 -3.07 3.12
CA VAL A 64 -0.81 -4.12 3.11
C VAL A 64 -0.93 -5.00 1.85
N GLU A 65 -2.00 -4.84 1.06
CA GLU A 65 -2.15 -5.60 -0.18
C GLU A 65 -1.01 -5.24 -1.15
N LYS A 66 -0.24 -6.26 -1.51
CA LYS A 66 0.96 -6.09 -2.34
C LYS A 66 0.55 -5.69 -3.75
N ASN A 67 0.72 -4.41 -4.08
CA ASN A 67 0.58 -3.95 -5.45
C ASN A 67 1.89 -4.23 -6.19
N ILE A 68 1.99 -5.43 -6.76
CA ILE A 68 3.21 -5.94 -7.42
C ILE A 68 3.71 -4.95 -8.48
N ASN A 69 2.81 -4.38 -9.28
CA ASN A 69 3.18 -3.43 -10.33
C ASN A 69 3.75 -2.12 -9.76
N TYR A 70 3.12 -1.58 -8.71
CA TYR A 70 3.62 -0.39 -8.03
C TYR A 70 4.96 -0.65 -7.33
N ASP A 71 5.09 -1.77 -6.61
CA ASP A 71 6.32 -2.15 -5.92
C ASP A 71 7.46 -2.39 -6.91
N TYR A 72 7.17 -3.01 -8.05
CA TYR A 72 8.11 -3.21 -9.15
C TYR A 72 8.57 -1.88 -9.75
N ALA A 73 7.65 -0.98 -10.08
CA ALA A 73 7.98 0.36 -10.60
C ALA A 73 8.82 1.15 -9.59
N LYS A 74 8.48 1.06 -8.30
CA LYS A 74 9.22 1.69 -7.20
C LYS A 74 10.63 1.11 -7.06
N ALA A 75 10.79 -0.21 -7.22
CA ALA A 75 12.08 -0.87 -7.21
C ALA A 75 12.98 -0.39 -8.36
N ILE A 76 12.46 -0.35 -9.60
CA ILE A 76 13.20 0.18 -10.75
C ILE A 76 13.71 1.59 -10.48
N ARG A 77 12.82 2.50 -10.04
CA ARG A 77 13.20 3.90 -9.78
C ARG A 77 14.27 4.05 -8.72
N ARG A 78 14.21 3.25 -7.66
CA ARG A 78 15.24 3.25 -6.61
C ARG A 78 16.59 2.76 -7.14
N TYR A 79 16.60 1.70 -7.94
CA TYR A 79 17.83 1.21 -8.55
C TYR A 79 18.40 2.18 -9.58
N GLU A 80 17.58 2.82 -10.41
CA GLU A 80 18.01 3.89 -11.32
C GLU A 80 18.66 5.05 -10.55
N GLU A 81 18.05 5.48 -9.44
CA GLU A 81 18.61 6.54 -8.60
C GLU A 81 19.97 6.14 -8.00
N LEU A 82 20.08 4.92 -7.47
CA LEU A 82 21.34 4.40 -6.93
C LEU A 82 22.41 4.28 -8.01
N TYR A 83 22.04 3.83 -9.21
CA TYR A 83 22.94 3.75 -10.35
C TYR A 83 23.51 5.13 -10.68
N GLN A 84 22.66 6.15 -10.79
CA GLN A 84 23.09 7.53 -11.04
C GLN A 84 24.01 8.06 -9.94
N LYS A 85 23.75 7.74 -8.67
CA LYS A 85 24.64 8.12 -7.55
C LYS A 85 26.00 7.45 -7.66
N SER A 86 26.04 6.14 -7.91
CA SER A 86 27.30 5.40 -8.07
C SER A 86 28.15 5.91 -9.24
N LEU A 87 27.51 6.30 -10.35
CA LEU A 87 28.22 6.92 -11.48
C LEU A 87 28.83 8.29 -11.13
N LYS A 88 28.10 9.12 -10.35
CA LYS A 88 28.60 10.43 -9.89
C LYS A 88 29.76 10.29 -8.91
N GLU A 89 29.74 9.28 -8.06
CA GLU A 89 30.80 8.99 -7.09
C GLU A 89 32.01 8.27 -7.72
N GLY A 90 31.89 7.81 -8.96
CA GLY A 90 32.94 7.05 -9.66
C GLY A 90 33.06 5.60 -9.21
N ASP A 91 32.09 5.08 -8.44
CA ASP A 91 32.04 3.67 -8.06
C ASP A 91 31.42 2.83 -9.18
N TYR A 92 32.22 2.58 -10.22
CA TYR A 92 31.80 1.79 -11.36
C TYR A 92 31.54 0.31 -11.01
N ARG A 93 32.12 -0.21 -9.94
CA ARG A 93 31.88 -1.60 -9.51
C ARG A 93 30.46 -1.72 -8.96
N LEU A 94 30.04 -0.79 -8.12
CA LEU A 94 28.67 -0.71 -7.64
C LEU A 94 27.69 -0.43 -8.78
N ALA A 95 28.03 0.47 -9.71
CA ALA A 95 27.20 0.77 -10.88
C ALA A 95 26.91 -0.48 -11.73
N VAL A 96 27.93 -1.29 -12.01
CA VAL A 96 27.76 -2.57 -12.73
C VAL A 96 26.88 -3.54 -11.95
N SER A 97 27.05 -3.62 -10.63
CA SER A 97 26.21 -4.48 -9.79
C SER A 97 24.73 -4.07 -9.85
N ILE A 98 24.44 -2.77 -9.71
CA ILE A 98 23.07 -2.23 -9.78
C ILE A 98 22.48 -2.48 -11.17
N ASN A 99 23.26 -2.30 -12.24
CA ASN A 99 22.79 -2.54 -13.60
C ASN A 99 22.41 -4.01 -13.85
N LYS A 100 23.13 -4.97 -13.23
CA LYS A 100 22.74 -6.38 -13.27
C LYS A 100 21.40 -6.62 -12.56
N GLU A 101 21.17 -6.01 -11.41
CA GLU A 101 19.89 -6.12 -10.71
C GLU A 101 18.73 -5.51 -11.50
N LEU A 102 18.96 -4.37 -12.17
CA LEU A 102 17.97 -3.77 -13.08
C LEU A 102 17.64 -4.71 -14.25
N ALA A 103 18.66 -5.28 -14.89
CA ALA A 103 18.48 -6.23 -15.98
C ALA A 103 17.76 -7.51 -15.51
N ASN A 104 18.01 -7.96 -14.27
CA ASN A 104 17.33 -9.11 -13.67
C ASN A 104 15.85 -8.80 -13.47
N LEU A 105 15.54 -7.65 -12.87
CA LEU A 105 14.15 -7.19 -12.66
C LEU A 105 13.40 -7.06 -13.98
N GLN A 106 14.05 -6.55 -15.02
CA GLN A 106 13.47 -6.38 -16.35
C GLN A 106 13.39 -7.68 -17.17
N GLY A 107 13.87 -8.81 -16.63
CA GLY A 107 13.85 -10.09 -17.34
C GLY A 107 14.78 -10.14 -18.55
N LEU A 108 15.79 -9.26 -18.62
CA LEU A 108 16.77 -9.21 -19.72
C LEU A 108 17.86 -10.27 -19.57
N HIS A 109 17.98 -10.90 -18.40
CA HIS A 109 18.89 -12.01 -18.19
C HIS A 109 18.28 -13.33 -18.66
N LYS A 110 19.00 -13.98 -19.59
CA LYS A 110 18.70 -15.35 -20.02
C LYS A 110 19.05 -16.31 -18.89
N VAL A 111 18.04 -16.88 -18.25
CA VAL A 111 18.22 -18.04 -17.38
C VAL A 111 18.36 -19.26 -18.29
N GLN A 112 19.54 -19.86 -18.35
CA GLN A 112 19.68 -21.20 -18.92
C GLN A 112 19.06 -22.17 -17.91
N ILE A 113 17.87 -22.66 -18.23
CA ILE A 113 17.28 -23.75 -17.47
C ILE A 113 17.65 -25.03 -18.19
N GLU A 114 18.53 -25.83 -17.58
CA GLU A 114 18.78 -27.20 -18.03
C GLU A 114 17.52 -28.02 -17.74
N HIS A 115 16.56 -28.00 -18.66
CA HIS A 115 15.44 -28.92 -18.62
C HIS A 115 15.82 -30.19 -19.37
N SER A 116 15.72 -31.35 -18.72
CA SER A 116 15.29 -32.54 -19.45
C SER A 116 13.92 -32.21 -20.08
N GLY A 117 13.91 -31.86 -21.37
CA GLY A 117 12.77 -32.06 -22.27
C GLY A 117 11.67 -31.00 -22.42
N GLU A 118 11.45 -30.04 -21.51
CA GLU A 118 10.36 -29.04 -21.71
C GLU A 118 10.79 -27.60 -21.40
N VAL A 119 10.78 -26.74 -22.43
CA VAL A 119 11.08 -25.31 -22.33
C VAL A 119 9.79 -24.54 -21.99
N LYS A 120 9.72 -23.96 -20.78
CA LYS A 120 8.69 -22.97 -20.43
C LYS A 120 9.31 -21.58 -20.36
N PHE A 121 8.74 -20.63 -21.09
CA PHE A 121 9.11 -19.22 -20.98
C PHE A 121 8.50 -18.66 -19.69
N ILE A 122 9.36 -18.29 -18.73
CA ILE A 122 8.94 -17.55 -17.54
C ILE A 122 8.92 -16.07 -17.92
N CYS A 123 7.77 -15.58 -18.38
CA CYS A 123 7.52 -14.15 -18.41
C CYS A 123 7.29 -13.68 -16.97
N ASN A 124 8.23 -12.91 -16.40
CA ASN A 124 8.11 -12.31 -15.07
C ASN A 124 7.22 -11.06 -15.03
N VAL A 125 6.42 -10.82 -16.07
CA VAL A 125 5.47 -9.70 -16.11
C VAL A 125 4.10 -10.27 -15.73
N PRO A 126 3.48 -9.86 -14.62
CA PRO A 126 2.10 -10.23 -14.34
C PRO A 126 1.17 -9.51 -15.32
N ASP A 127 0.14 -10.22 -15.81
CA ASP A 127 -0.94 -9.68 -16.64
C ASP A 127 -1.57 -8.40 -16.05
#